data_AF-A0A392R3Q9-F1
#
_entry.id   AF-A0A392R3Q9-F1
#
_cell.length_a   1.000
_cell.length_b   1.000
_cell.length_c   1.000
_cell.angle_alpha   90.00
_cell.angle_beta   90.00
_cell.angle_gamma   90.00
#
_symmetry.space_group_name_H-M   'P 1'
#
loop_
_entity.id
_entity.type
_entity.pdbx_description
1 polymer ?
#
loop_
_entity_poly.entity_id
_entity_poly.type
_entity_poly.pdbx_seq_one_letter_code
_entity_poly.pdbx_strand_id
1 'polypeptide(L)'
;MLKCWKDIHGYHQFVREKWNLMQADDWGGFVLKEKLKMIKLALKEWHVAHTQNLPSRIDSLKVRLSDLEGKGEDTVLSDVELVELHGITSDIQSLSRLNASISWQQSRSLWLKEGDANSKYFHSIIASRRRGNAISTIQVDG
;
A
#
# COMPACT_ATOMS: atom_id res chain seq x y z
N MET A 1 -0.39 -2.80 -8.05
CA MET A 1 0.80 -1.92 -7.86
C MET A 1 0.45 -0.98 -6.72
N LEU A 2 1.25 -0.97 -5.65
CA LEU A 2 0.94 -0.20 -4.44
C LEU A 2 1.07 1.31 -4.75
N LYS A 3 0.06 2.11 -4.43
CA LYS A 3 -0.03 3.56 -4.68
C LYS A 3 0.54 4.42 -3.56
N CYS A 4 1.03 3.82 -2.48
CA CYS A 4 1.49 4.52 -1.27
C CYS A 4 2.87 5.18 -1.43
N TRP A 5 3.50 5.09 -2.59
CA TRP A 5 4.85 5.63 -2.80
C TRP A 5 4.93 7.14 -2.62
N LYS A 6 3.89 7.86 -3.01
CA LYS A 6 3.80 9.32 -2.85
C LYS A 6 3.79 9.76 -1.37
N ASP A 7 3.43 8.85 -0.47
CA ASP A 7 3.35 9.12 0.97
C ASP A 7 4.73 8.95 1.64
N ILE A 8 5.74 8.43 0.91
CA ILE A 8 7.12 8.30 1.37
C ILE A 8 7.85 9.61 1.11
N HIS A 9 8.48 10.17 2.15
CA HIS A 9 9.29 11.37 2.03
C HIS A 9 10.39 11.20 0.96
N GLY A 10 10.57 12.22 0.11
CA GLY A 10 11.54 12.17 -1.00
C GLY A 10 11.03 11.51 -2.29
N TYR A 11 9.80 10.98 -2.35
CA TYR A 11 9.26 10.35 -3.56
C TYR A 11 9.37 11.21 -4.82
N HIS A 12 8.92 12.48 -4.76
CA HIS A 12 8.93 13.36 -5.91
C HIS A 12 10.35 13.68 -6.40
N GLN A 13 11.29 13.83 -5.47
CA GLN A 13 12.70 14.05 -5.78
C GLN A 13 13.29 12.81 -6.46
N PHE A 14 13.11 11.63 -5.86
CA PHE A 14 13.56 10.36 -6.42
C PHE A 14 13.05 10.14 -7.85
N VAL A 15 11.75 10.33 -8.09
CA VAL A 15 11.15 10.14 -9.42
C VAL A 15 11.74 11.13 -10.42
N ARG A 16 11.88 12.40 -10.04
CA ARG A 16 12.43 13.44 -10.93
C ARG A 16 13.88 13.16 -11.30
N GLU A 17 14.71 12.82 -10.32
CA GLU A 17 16.12 12.50 -10.52
C GLU A 17 16.28 11.27 -11.41
N LYS A 18 15.61 10.17 -11.07
CA LYS A 18 15.65 8.93 -11.86
C LYS A 18 15.13 9.15 -13.28
N TRP A 19 14.05 9.91 -13.45
CA TRP A 19 13.50 10.22 -14.76
C TRP A 19 14.47 11.00 -15.64
N ASN A 20 15.20 11.96 -15.07
CA ASN A 20 16.15 12.79 -15.81
C ASN A 20 17.45 12.02 -16.15
N LEU A 21 17.85 11.06 -15.32
CA LEU A 21 19.02 10.20 -15.55
C LEU A 21 18.76 9.11 -16.60
N MET A 22 17.51 8.74 -16.84
CA MET A 22 17.14 7.71 -17.81
C MET A 22 17.27 8.23 -19.25
N GLN A 23 18.20 7.62 -19.98
CA GLN A 23 18.36 7.79 -21.43
C GLN A 23 17.74 6.61 -22.17
N ALA A 24 17.08 6.90 -23.29
CA ALA A 24 16.65 5.93 -24.28
C ALA A 24 16.64 6.65 -25.62
N ASP A 25 17.29 6.05 -26.62
CA ASP A 25 17.46 6.63 -27.95
C ASP A 25 16.59 5.87 -28.94
N ASP A 26 15.49 6.48 -29.37
CA ASP A 26 14.61 6.04 -30.46
C ASP A 26 13.53 7.13 -30.69
N TRP A 27 12.46 6.82 -31.44
CA TRP A 27 11.28 7.67 -31.54
C TRP A 27 10.59 7.86 -30.18
N GLY A 28 9.95 9.03 -29.99
CA GLY A 28 9.50 9.49 -28.68
C GLY A 28 8.58 8.53 -27.90
N GLY A 29 7.75 7.72 -28.57
CA GLY A 29 6.90 6.75 -27.88
C GLY A 29 7.66 5.51 -27.39
N PHE A 30 8.72 5.07 -28.08
CA PHE A 30 9.61 4.04 -27.55
C PHE A 30 10.39 4.58 -26.35
N VAL A 31 10.94 5.79 -26.45
CA VAL A 31 11.62 6.48 -25.33
C VAL A 31 10.70 6.54 -24.11
N LEU A 32 9.46 6.98 -24.28
CA LEU A 32 8.48 7.05 -23.19
C LEU A 32 8.20 5.67 -22.59
N LYS A 33 7.96 4.65 -23.42
CA LYS A 33 7.71 3.27 -22.98
C LYS A 33 8.88 2.72 -22.16
N GLU A 34 10.12 2.90 -22.60
CA GLU A 34 11.29 2.39 -21.90
C GLU A 34 11.54 3.16 -20.60
N LYS A 35 11.38 4.49 -20.59
CA LYS A 35 11.45 5.28 -19.34
C LYS A 35 10.40 4.84 -18.32
N LEU A 36 9.17 4.55 -18.76
CA LEU A 36 8.12 4.01 -17.88
C LEU A 36 8.45 2.62 -17.32
N LYS A 37 9.13 1.76 -18.08
CA LYS A 37 9.60 0.47 -17.57
C LYS A 37 10.73 0.63 -16.55
N MET A 38 11.71 1.49 -16.85
CA MET A 38 12.85 1.75 -15.97
C MET A 38 12.39 2.37 -14.64
N ILE A 39 11.50 3.36 -14.67
CA ILE A 39 10.98 3.99 -13.45
C ILE A 39 10.15 3.00 -12.63
N LYS A 40 9.40 2.10 -13.27
CA LYS A 40 8.66 1.04 -12.58
C LYS A 40 9.60 0.11 -11.80
N LEU A 41 10.74 -0.27 -12.39
CA LEU A 41 11.73 -1.10 -11.72
C LEU A 41 12.39 -0.36 -10.54
N ALA A 42 12.84 0.87 -10.79
CA ALA A 42 13.45 1.73 -9.77
C ALA A 42 12.50 1.98 -8.58
N LEU A 43 11.22 2.22 -8.85
CA LEU A 43 10.20 2.39 -7.80
C LEU A 43 9.96 1.11 -6.98
N LYS A 44 10.11 -0.07 -7.59
CA LYS A 44 9.99 -1.35 -6.87
C LYS A 44 11.12 -1.50 -5.85
N GLU A 45 12.35 -1.20 -6.25
CA GLU A 45 13.53 -1.23 -5.37
C GLU A 45 13.44 -0.16 -4.27
N TRP A 46 13.08 1.07 -4.66
CA TRP A 46 12.86 2.17 -3.73
C TRP A 46 11.84 1.83 -2.65
N HIS A 47 10.71 1.25 -3.06
CA HIS A 47 9.66 0.84 -2.14
C HIS A 47 10.19 -0.15 -1.10
N VAL A 48 10.86 -1.21 -1.53
CA VAL A 48 11.43 -2.23 -0.63
C VAL A 48 12.39 -1.57 0.37
N ALA A 49 13.31 -0.72 -0.10
CA ALA A 49 14.26 -0.05 0.78
C ALA A 49 13.60 0.87 1.83
N HIS A 50 12.48 1.51 1.51
CA HIS A 50 11.84 2.51 2.38
C HIS A 50 10.72 1.95 3.26
N THR A 51 10.12 0.83 2.88
CA THR A 51 8.98 0.23 3.60
C THR A 51 9.31 -1.11 4.25
N GLN A 52 10.57 -1.56 4.19
CA GLN A 52 11.01 -2.70 4.98
C GLN A 52 10.91 -2.38 6.48
N ASN A 53 10.45 -3.38 7.23
CA ASN A 53 10.40 -3.36 8.69
C ASN A 53 9.60 -2.19 9.31
N LEU A 54 8.57 -1.68 8.61
CA LEU A 54 7.72 -0.61 9.15
C LEU A 54 7.11 -0.94 10.53
N PRO A 55 6.54 -2.14 10.78
CA PRO A 55 6.00 -2.46 12.10
C PRO A 55 7.06 -2.36 13.21
N SER A 56 8.23 -2.97 13.00
CA SER A 56 9.32 -2.94 13.98
C SER A 56 9.85 -1.53 14.24
N ARG A 57 9.90 -0.67 13.21
CA ARG A 57 10.28 0.75 13.37
C ARG A 57 9.25 1.51 14.20
N ILE A 58 7.96 1.29 13.93
CA ILE A 58 6.87 1.88 14.72
C ILE A 58 6.96 1.43 16.17
N ASP A 59 7.19 0.14 16.42
CA ASP A 59 7.30 -0.40 17.78
C ASP A 59 8.51 0.16 18.53
N SER A 60 9.67 0.27 17.86
CA SER A 60 10.86 0.91 18.44
C SER A 60 10.61 2.37 18.80
N LEU A 61 9.89 3.12 17.95
CA LEU A 61 9.54 4.51 18.23
C LEU A 61 8.54 4.62 19.39
N LYS A 62 7.58 3.69 19.50
CA LYS A 62 6.64 3.63 20.63
C LYS A 62 7.35 3.36 21.95
N VAL A 63 8.33 2.45 21.97
CA VAL A 63 9.16 2.21 23.16
C VAL A 63 9.87 3.50 23.57
N ARG A 64 10.54 4.17 22.62
CA ARG A 64 11.22 5.44 22.90
C ARG A 64 10.27 6.55 23.37
N LEU A 65 9.06 6.60 22.81
CA LEU A 65 8.02 7.53 23.25
C LEU A 65 7.64 7.26 24.71
N SER A 66 7.39 6.01 25.07
CA SER A 66 7.07 5.61 26.45
C SER A 66 8.20 5.92 27.43
N ASP A 67 9.46 5.77 27.02
CA ASP A 67 10.61 6.16 27.85
C ASP A 67 10.63 7.67 28.15
N LEU A 68 10.34 8.50 27.15
CA LEU A 68 10.28 9.97 27.30
C LEU A 68 9.05 10.42 28.11
N GLU A 69 7.90 9.79 27.89
CA GLU A 69 6.69 10.04 28.66
C GLU A 69 6.89 9.69 30.13
N GLY A 70 7.46 8.51 30.43
CA GLY A 70 7.79 8.11 31.80
C GLY A 70 8.78 9.06 32.47
N LYS A 71 9.81 9.51 31.73
CA LYS A 71 10.73 10.54 32.25
C LYS A 71 10.02 11.86 32.57
N GLY A 72 9.04 12.25 31.75
CA GLY A 72 8.22 13.45 31.91
C GLY A 72 7.29 13.43 33.12
N GLU A 73 6.92 12.23 33.61
CA GLU A 73 6.15 12.05 34.84
C GLU A 73 7.02 12.31 36.08
N ASP A 74 8.29 11.89 36.05
CA ASP A 74 9.23 12.06 37.16
C ASP A 74 9.90 13.45 37.19
N THR A 75 10.19 14.01 36.02
CA THR A 75 11.00 15.24 35.86
C THR A 75 10.53 16.09 34.69
N VAL A 76 10.77 17.40 34.77
CA VAL A 76 10.51 18.30 33.63
C VAL A 76 11.46 17.97 32.48
N LEU A 77 10.87 17.70 31.31
CA LEU A 77 11.62 17.45 30.08
C LEU A 77 12.36 18.72 29.62
N SER A 78 13.57 18.53 29.11
CA SER A 78 14.32 19.61 28.45
C SER A 78 13.69 19.99 27.10
N ASP A 79 14.00 21.19 26.60
CA ASP A 79 13.52 21.64 25.29
C ASP A 79 13.92 20.68 24.15
N VAL A 80 15.11 20.07 24.25
CA VAL A 80 15.59 19.08 23.26
C VAL A 80 14.72 17.82 23.29
N GLU A 81 14.34 17.36 24.47
CA GLU A 81 13.49 16.17 24.65
C GLU A 81 12.05 16.44 24.22
N LEU A 82 11.54 17.66 24.43
CA LEU A 82 10.24 18.08 23.90
C LEU A 82 10.22 18.09 22.37
N VAL A 83 11.29 18.56 21.74
CA VAL A 83 11.43 18.50 20.27
C VAL A 83 11.52 17.05 19.80
N GLU A 84 12.27 16.20 20.48
CA GLU A 84 12.36 14.75 20.19
C GLU A 84 10.98 14.08 20.28
N LEU A 85 10.22 14.34 21.35
CA LEU A 85 8.88 13.78 21.58
C LEU A 85 7.92 14.12 20.44
N HIS A 86 7.90 15.39 20.02
CA HIS A 86 7.09 15.83 18.87
C HIS A 86 7.53 15.13 17.58
N GLY A 87 8.84 15.01 17.36
CA GLY A 87 9.41 14.30 16.21
C GLY A 87 8.97 12.84 16.17
N ILE A 88 9.14 12.11 17.28
CA ILE A 88 8.76 10.70 17.42
C ILE A 88 7.26 10.51 17.18
N THR A 89 6.42 11.39 17.73
CA THR A 89 4.97 11.31 17.55
C THR A 89 4.58 11.50 16.08
N SER A 90 5.19 12.48 15.41
CA SER A 90 5.00 12.72 13.97
C SER A 90 5.45 11.51 13.13
N ASP A 91 6.59 10.91 13.46
CA ASP A 91 7.14 9.74 12.79
C ASP A 91 6.26 8.50 12.99
N ILE A 92 5.80 8.23 14.21
CA ILE A 92 4.85 7.14 14.49
C ILE A 92 3.59 7.31 13.64
N GLN A 93 3.03 8.50 13.59
CA GLN A 93 1.82 8.77 12.80
C GLN A 93 2.06 8.58 11.31
N SER A 94 3.16 9.09 10.76
CA SER A 94 3.47 8.99 9.33
C SER A 94 3.74 7.55 8.90
N LEU A 95 4.54 6.81 9.68
CA LEU A 95 4.84 5.40 9.43
C LEU A 95 3.60 4.51 9.61
N SER A 96 2.76 4.79 10.61
CA SER A 96 1.51 4.05 10.81
C SER A 96 0.53 4.24 9.65
N ARG A 97 0.38 5.47 9.14
CA ARG A 97 -0.42 5.75 7.94
C ARG A 97 0.11 5.00 6.72
N LEU A 98 1.42 5.00 6.52
CA LEU A 98 2.06 4.27 5.42
C LEU A 98 1.84 2.76 5.55
N ASN A 99 2.04 2.19 6.75
CA ASN A 99 1.83 0.77 7.02
C ASN A 99 0.38 0.36 6.76
N ALA A 100 -0.59 1.12 7.28
CA ALA A 100 -2.02 0.87 7.05
C ALA A 100 -2.40 0.94 5.56
N SER A 101 -1.85 1.93 4.83
CA SER A 101 -2.06 2.05 3.38
C SER A 101 -1.53 0.84 2.61
N ILE A 102 -0.35 0.33 2.98
CA ILE A 102 0.22 -0.89 2.39
C ILE A 102 -0.66 -2.10 2.70
N SER A 103 -1.01 -2.32 3.96
CA SER A 103 -1.83 -3.46 4.40
C SER A 103 -3.19 -3.47 3.71
N TRP A 104 -3.85 -2.32 3.60
CA TRP A 104 -5.13 -2.20 2.92
C TRP A 104 -5.05 -2.59 1.45
N GLN A 105 -4.01 -2.12 0.75
CA GLN A 105 -3.82 -2.43 -0.66
C GLN A 105 -3.43 -3.89 -0.90
N GLN A 106 -2.62 -4.47 -0.02
CA GLN A 106 -2.29 -5.90 -0.05
C GLN A 106 -3.53 -6.76 0.18
N SER A 107 -4.33 -6.45 1.21
CA SER A 107 -5.60 -7.11 1.48
C SER A 107 -6.54 -7.04 0.29
N ARG A 108 -6.72 -5.86 -0.31
CA ARG A 108 -7.54 -5.69 -1.52
C ARG A 108 -7.01 -6.51 -2.70
N SER A 109 -5.68 -6.54 -2.90
CA SER A 109 -5.07 -7.33 -3.97
C SER A 109 -5.24 -8.83 -3.75
N LEU A 110 -5.19 -9.28 -2.50
CA LEU A 110 -5.40 -10.67 -2.12
C LEU A 110 -6.87 -11.06 -2.38
N TRP A 111 -7.81 -10.23 -1.91
CA TRP A 111 -9.24 -10.44 -2.13
C TRP A 111 -9.60 -10.49 -3.61
N LEU A 112 -9.03 -9.62 -4.45
CA LEU A 112 -9.26 -9.67 -5.90
C LEU A 112 -8.70 -10.94 -6.57
N LYS A 113 -7.66 -11.54 -5.99
CA LYS A 113 -7.03 -12.77 -6.51
C LYS A 113 -7.81 -14.02 -6.07
N GLU A 114 -8.21 -14.06 -4.80
CA GLU A 114 -8.83 -15.23 -4.19
C GLU A 114 -10.35 -15.24 -4.35
N GLY A 115 -10.95 -14.06 -4.55
CA GLY A 115 -12.40 -13.88 -4.60
C GLY A 115 -13.03 -14.03 -3.21
N ASP A 116 -14.36 -14.11 -3.19
CA ASP A 116 -15.08 -14.43 -1.96
C ASP A 116 -15.00 -15.94 -1.67
N ALA A 117 -14.73 -16.31 -0.42
CA ALA A 117 -14.57 -17.70 0.01
C ALA A 117 -15.81 -18.56 -0.30
N ASN A 118 -17.00 -17.95 -0.35
CA ASN A 118 -18.27 -18.62 -0.58
C ASN A 118 -18.78 -18.50 -2.02
N SER A 119 -18.00 -17.90 -2.94
CA SER A 119 -18.39 -17.71 -4.34
C SER A 119 -18.84 -19.02 -4.99
N LYS A 120 -18.12 -20.12 -4.74
CA LYS A 120 -18.46 -21.46 -5.29
C LYS A 120 -19.85 -21.93 -4.87
N TYR A 121 -20.21 -21.74 -3.60
CA TYR A 121 -21.52 -22.12 -3.08
C TYR A 121 -22.63 -21.24 -3.69
N PHE A 122 -22.46 -19.93 -3.70
CA PHE A 122 -23.47 -19.04 -4.30
C PHE A 122 -23.65 -19.31 -5.79
N HIS A 123 -22.55 -19.52 -6.53
CA HIS A 123 -22.62 -19.88 -7.94
C HIS A 123 -23.28 -21.24 -8.17
N SER A 124 -23.07 -22.24 -7.29
CA SER A 124 -23.73 -23.54 -7.41
C SER A 124 -25.24 -23.45 -7.16
N ILE A 125 -25.67 -22.67 -6.16
CA ILE A 125 -27.09 -22.41 -5.88
C ILE A 125 -27.75 -21.66 -7.03
N ILE A 126 -27.11 -20.61 -7.56
CA ILE A 126 -27.63 -19.85 -8.70
C ILE A 126 -27.72 -20.74 -9.95
N ALA A 127 -26.70 -21.55 -10.24
CA ALA A 127 -26.71 -22.46 -11.38
C ALA A 127 -27.83 -23.50 -11.26
N SER A 128 -28.08 -24.01 -10.05
CA SER A 128 -29.20 -24.92 -9.78
C SER A 128 -30.55 -24.26 -10.06
N ARG A 129 -30.78 -23.04 -9.52
CA ARG A 129 -32.00 -22.27 -9.79
C ARG A 129 -32.17 -21.95 -11.27
N ARG A 130 -31.10 -21.59 -11.97
CA ARG A 130 -31.14 -21.30 -13.42
C ARG A 130 -31.55 -22.53 -14.23
N ARG A 131 -31.10 -23.73 -13.85
CA ARG A 131 -31.54 -24.99 -14.48
C ARG A 131 -33.02 -25.28 -14.16
N GLY A 132 -33.43 -25.14 -12.90
CA GLY A 132 -34.81 -25.40 -12.50
C GLY A 132 -35.83 -24.44 -13.10
N ASN A 133 -35.45 -23.17 -13.30
CA ASN A 133 -36.32 -22.13 -13.84
C ASN A 133 -36.22 -21.99 -15.37
N ALA A 134 -35.43 -22.83 -16.05
CA ALA A 134 -35.31 -22.80 -17.49
C ALA A 134 -36.58 -23.38 -18.13
N ILE A 135 -37.39 -22.53 -18.76
CA ILE A 135 -38.52 -22.97 -19.57
C ILE A 135 -37.98 -23.34 -20.95
N SER A 136 -37.93 -24.65 -21.24
CA SER A 136 -37.41 -25.18 -22.51
C SER A 136 -38.41 -25.07 -23.66
N THR A 137 -39.70 -25.18 -23.35
CA THR A 137 -40.78 -25.18 -24.34
C THR A 137 -42.02 -24.55 -23.72
N ILE A 138 -42.73 -23.78 -24.54
CA ILE A 138 -44.04 -23.23 -24.21
C ILE A 138 -44.99 -23.79 -25.24
N GLN A 139 -45.95 -24.61 -24.81
CA GLN A 139 -47.04 -25.07 -25.68
C GLN A 139 -48.09 -23.97 -25.74
N VAL A 140 -48.50 -23.63 -26.96
CA VAL A 140 -49.66 -22.76 -27.21
C VAL A 140 -50.65 -23.59 -28.03
N ASP A 141 -51.86 -23.70 -27.51
CA ASP A 141 -53.04 -24.39 -28.07
C ASP A 141 -53.05 -25.94 -28.13
N GLY A 142 -52.40 -26.60 -27.17
CA GLY A 142 -52.54 -28.07 -26.98
C GLY A 142 -51.70 -28.91 -27.92
#